data_AF-W1Y4M0-F1
#
_entry.id   AF-W1Y4M0-F1
#
_cell.length_a   1.000
_cell.length_b   1.000
_cell.length_c   1.000
_cell.angle_alpha   90.00
_cell.angle_beta   90.00
_cell.angle_gamma   90.00
#
_symmetry.space_group_name_H-M   'P 1'
#
loop_
_entity.id
_entity.type
_entity.pdbx_description
1 polymer ?
#
loop_
_entity_poly.entity_id
_entity_poly.type
_entity_poly.pdbx_seq_one_letter_code
_entity_poly.pdbx_strand_id
1 'polypeptide(L)'
;APAALSHSAQRVHQRLSVLSDSAIEQRVLSLISTDRDEQAQRDCLAIQQDKSIEDTVREQLIAARLGQGTFRKNCLMLYPACPVTGTTFAPLLRASHIKPWAACENGNERLDPFNGIILA
;
A
#
# COMPACT_ATOMS: atom_id res chain seq x y z
N ALA A 1 16.45 -19.70 29.39
CA ALA A 1 17.46 -18.96 28.60
C ALA A 1 17.03 -18.97 27.15
N PRO A 2 17.09 -17.86 26.38
CA PRO A 2 16.71 -17.89 24.98
C PRO A 2 17.64 -18.85 24.23
N ALA A 3 17.08 -19.72 23.38
CA ALA A 3 17.85 -20.63 22.55
C ALA A 3 18.82 -19.84 21.67
N ALA A 4 20.06 -20.33 21.55
CA ALA A 4 21.04 -19.71 20.67
C ALA A 4 20.50 -19.66 19.23
N LEU A 5 20.63 -18.50 18.59
CA LEU A 5 20.18 -18.27 17.22
C LEU A 5 20.79 -19.32 16.27
N SER A 6 20.02 -19.77 15.28
CA SER A 6 20.52 -20.67 14.25
C SER A 6 21.66 -20.04 13.46
N HIS A 7 22.56 -20.85 12.88
CA HIS A 7 23.69 -20.34 12.09
C HIS A 7 23.25 -19.42 10.94
N SER A 8 22.10 -19.71 10.31
CA SER A 8 21.50 -18.86 9.31
C SER A 8 21.07 -17.50 9.89
N ALA A 9 20.44 -17.50 11.07
CA ALA A 9 20.03 -16.28 11.76
C ALA A 9 21.23 -15.46 12.25
N GLN A 10 22.31 -16.11 12.71
CA GLN A 10 23.57 -15.45 13.07
C GLN A 10 24.21 -14.75 11.86
N ARG A 11 24.24 -15.40 10.70
CA ARG A 11 24.74 -14.82 9.44
C ARG A 11 23.90 -13.62 8.99
N VAL A 12 22.58 -13.71 9.11
CA VAL A 12 21.68 -12.59 8.82
C VAL A 12 21.94 -11.44 9.80
N HIS A 13 22.00 -11.73 11.10
CA HIS A 13 22.31 -10.75 12.14
C HIS A 13 23.64 -10.05 11.90
N GLN A 14 24.70 -10.79 11.58
CA GLN A 14 26.04 -10.24 11.28
C GLN A 14 26.05 -9.36 10.04
N ARG A 15 25.16 -9.61 9.06
CA ARG A 15 24.98 -8.77 7.87
C ARG A 15 24.11 -7.55 8.14
N LEU A 16 23.14 -7.67 9.04
CA LEU A 16 22.29 -6.55 9.48
C LEU A 16 23.05 -5.60 10.42
N SER A 17 24.02 -6.11 11.19
CA SER A 17 24.88 -5.35 12.10
C SER A 17 26.08 -4.67 11.42
N VAL A 18 26.08 -4.55 10.09
CA VAL A 18 27.15 -3.86 9.34
C VAL A 18 27.00 -2.34 9.44
N LEU A 19 25.77 -1.86 9.65
CA LEU A 19 25.48 -0.45 9.81
C LEU A 19 25.48 -0.08 11.28
N SER A 20 25.95 1.13 11.61
CA SER A 20 25.76 1.69 12.95
C SER A 20 24.27 1.94 13.21
N ASP A 21 23.86 1.90 14.48
CA ASP A 21 22.47 2.16 14.87
C ASP A 21 21.96 3.50 14.30
N SER A 22 22.80 4.53 14.27
CA SER A 22 22.48 5.81 13.64
C SER A 22 22.25 5.71 12.13
N ALA A 23 23.04 4.92 11.41
CA ALA A 23 22.84 4.71 9.98
C ALA A 23 21.57 3.90 9.68
N ILE A 24 21.24 2.93 10.55
CA ILE A 24 19.98 2.19 10.49
C ILE A 24 18.81 3.14 10.73
N GLU A 25 18.84 3.95 11.78
CA GLU A 25 17.80 4.94 12.09
C GLU A 25 17.60 5.92 10.93
N GLN A 26 18.66 6.50 10.40
CA GLN A 26 18.58 7.40 9.24
C GLN A 26 17.96 6.73 8.02
N ARG A 27 18.29 5.45 7.78
CA ARG A 27 17.74 4.71 6.63
C ARG A 27 16.27 4.37 6.83
N VAL A 28 15.88 3.95 8.03
CA VAL A 28 14.49 3.66 8.39
C VAL A 28 13.66 4.93 8.32
N LEU A 29 14.13 6.03 8.92
CA LEU A 29 13.47 7.33 8.83
C LEU A 29 13.35 7.79 7.38
N SER A 30 14.38 7.67 6.56
CA SER A 30 14.30 7.99 5.13
C SER A 30 13.22 7.15 4.41
N LEU A 31 13.09 5.85 4.71
CA LEU A 31 12.10 4.96 4.09
C LEU A 31 10.68 5.19 4.58
N ILE A 32 10.51 5.59 5.85
CA ILE A 32 9.21 5.97 6.40
C ILE A 32 8.80 7.36 5.88
N SER A 33 9.77 8.28 5.76
CA SER A 33 9.58 9.63 5.24
C SER A 33 9.46 9.69 3.72
N THR A 34 9.77 8.63 2.97
CA THR A 34 9.40 8.53 1.55
C THR A 34 7.88 8.39 1.40
N ASP A 35 7.20 9.53 1.49
CA ASP A 35 6.39 10.19 0.46
C ASP A 35 5.28 9.43 -0.27
N ARG A 36 4.95 8.22 0.16
CA ARG A 36 3.82 7.48 -0.38
C ARG A 36 2.50 8.25 -0.23
N ASP A 37 2.42 9.11 0.78
CA ASP A 37 1.26 9.97 1.01
C ASP A 37 1.27 11.23 0.10
N GLU A 38 2.40 11.86 -0.20
CA GLU A 38 2.42 13.03 -1.10
C GLU A 38 2.08 12.65 -2.55
N GLN A 39 2.57 11.52 -3.07
CA GLN A 39 2.19 11.12 -4.43
C GLN A 39 0.69 10.84 -4.52
N ALA A 40 0.13 10.17 -3.51
CA ALA A 40 -1.32 9.96 -3.45
C ALA A 40 -2.09 11.28 -3.35
N GLN A 41 -1.60 12.25 -2.58
CA GLN A 41 -2.16 13.61 -2.49
C GLN A 41 -2.09 14.33 -3.84
N ARG A 42 -0.94 14.30 -4.53
CA ARG A 42 -0.77 14.88 -5.87
C ARG A 42 -1.75 14.27 -6.87
N ASP A 43 -1.91 12.95 -6.86
CA ASP A 43 -2.86 12.26 -7.72
C ASP A 43 -4.31 12.68 -7.39
N CYS A 44 -4.67 12.78 -6.11
CA CYS A 44 -6.00 13.22 -5.67
C CYS A 44 -6.28 14.67 -6.09
N LEU A 45 -5.30 15.58 -5.98
CA LEU A 45 -5.42 16.96 -6.41
C LEU A 45 -5.61 17.06 -7.93
N ALA A 46 -4.86 16.28 -8.71
CA ALA A 46 -5.01 16.22 -10.16
C ALA A 46 -6.42 15.75 -10.55
N ILE A 47 -6.93 14.69 -9.91
CA ILE A 47 -8.30 14.20 -10.10
C ILE A 47 -9.31 15.27 -9.68
N GLN A 48 -9.09 15.99 -8.58
CA GLN A 48 -10.01 17.03 -8.09
C GLN A 48 -10.11 18.22 -9.06
N GLN A 49 -9.02 18.56 -9.75
CA GLN A 49 -8.97 19.71 -10.66
C GLN A 49 -9.45 19.40 -12.08
N ASP A 50 -9.56 18.12 -12.46
CA ASP A 50 -9.98 17.72 -13.80
C ASP A 50 -11.49 17.91 -14.01
N LYS A 51 -11.87 18.97 -14.71
CA LYS A 51 -13.27 19.32 -14.97
C LYS A 51 -13.99 18.37 -15.94
N SER A 52 -13.28 17.46 -16.60
CA SER A 52 -13.89 16.48 -17.52
C SER A 52 -14.53 15.29 -16.79
N ILE A 53 -14.24 15.13 -15.50
CA ILE A 53 -14.73 14.01 -14.69
C ILE A 53 -16.03 14.42 -13.97
N GLU A 54 -17.07 13.59 -14.08
CA GLU A 54 -18.30 13.74 -13.30
C GLU A 54 -18.05 13.63 -11.79
N ASP A 55 -18.77 14.40 -10.97
CA ASP A 55 -18.49 14.52 -9.54
C ASP A 55 -18.52 13.18 -8.80
N THR A 56 -19.49 12.31 -9.10
CA THR A 56 -19.57 10.97 -8.50
C THR A 56 -18.37 10.09 -8.88
N VAL A 57 -17.90 10.18 -10.13
CA VAL A 57 -16.74 9.41 -10.61
C VAL A 57 -15.45 9.96 -9.98
N ARG A 58 -15.36 11.28 -9.83
CA ARG A 58 -14.25 11.96 -9.15
C ARG A 58 -14.09 11.47 -7.71
N GLU A 59 -15.17 11.44 -6.94
CA GLU A 59 -15.18 10.91 -5.58
C GLU A 59 -14.77 9.43 -5.52
N GLN A 60 -15.27 8.61 -6.44
CA GLN A 60 -14.90 7.20 -6.53
C GLN A 60 -13.42 7.01 -6.84
N LEU A 61 -12.86 7.79 -7.76
CA LEU A 61 -11.44 7.73 -8.12
C LEU A 61 -10.54 8.16 -6.96
N ILE A 62 -10.88 9.27 -6.28
CA ILE A 62 -10.13 9.72 -5.10
C ILE A 62 -10.19 8.66 -4.00
N ALA A 63 -11.38 8.12 -3.71
CA ALA A 63 -11.53 7.05 -2.72
C ALA A 63 -10.73 5.80 -3.11
N ALA A 64 -10.77 5.38 -4.37
CA ALA A 64 -10.01 4.24 -4.85
C ALA A 64 -8.50 4.47 -4.74
N ARG A 65 -8.00 5.67 -5.07
CA ARG A 65 -6.57 6.01 -4.93
C ARG A 65 -6.07 5.83 -3.51
N LEU A 66 -6.91 6.17 -2.53
CA LEU A 66 -6.64 6.03 -1.10
C LEU A 66 -6.95 4.62 -0.57
N GLY A 67 -7.35 3.67 -1.42
CA GLY A 67 -7.70 2.31 -1.03
C GLY A 67 -8.98 2.22 -0.21
N GLN A 68 -9.96 3.07 -0.52
CA GLN A 68 -11.24 3.25 0.17
C GLN A 68 -12.45 3.10 -0.78
N GLY A 69 -13.65 3.38 -0.25
CA GLY A 69 -14.88 3.44 -1.04
C GLY A 69 -15.30 2.09 -1.63
N THR A 70 -15.99 2.14 -2.77
CA THR A 70 -16.50 0.96 -3.47
C THR A 70 -15.38 0.03 -3.92
N PHE A 71 -14.24 0.57 -4.38
CA PHE A 71 -13.06 -0.21 -4.73
C PHE A 71 -12.61 -1.11 -3.58
N ARG A 72 -12.41 -0.53 -2.38
CA ARG A 72 -12.05 -1.30 -1.17
C ARG A 72 -13.08 -2.36 -0.80
N LYS A 73 -14.37 -2.00 -0.81
CA LYS A 73 -15.46 -2.93 -0.47
C LYS A 73 -15.45 -4.14 -1.41
N ASN A 74 -15.32 -3.90 -2.70
CA ASN A 74 -15.29 -4.95 -3.71
C ASN A 74 -14.01 -5.80 -3.61
N CYS A 75 -12.86 -5.20 -3.31
CA CYS A 75 -11.63 -5.95 -3.04
C CYS A 75 -11.77 -6.89 -1.84
N LEU A 76 -12.40 -6.43 -0.75
CA LEU A 76 -12.66 -7.26 0.44
C LEU A 76 -13.66 -8.40 0.17
N MET A 77 -14.58 -8.22 -0.78
CA MET A 77 -15.47 -9.30 -1.22
C MET A 77 -14.71 -10.39 -2.00
N LEU A 78 -13.74 -10.00 -2.83
CA LEU A 78 -12.89 -10.96 -3.57
C LEU A 78 -11.86 -11.62 -2.66
N TYR A 79 -11.25 -10.85 -1.76
CA TYR A 79 -10.17 -11.26 -0.87
C TYR A 79 -10.47 -10.84 0.58
N PRO A 80 -11.23 -11.65 1.35
CA PRO A 80 -11.65 -11.30 2.71
C PRO A 80 -10.52 -11.33 3.76
N ALA A 81 -9.33 -11.81 3.38
CA ALA A 81 -8.15 -11.86 4.21
C ALA A 81 -6.91 -11.45 3.40
N CYS A 82 -5.88 -10.96 4.09
CA CYS A 82 -4.58 -10.77 3.45
C CYS A 82 -4.05 -12.14 2.97
N PRO A 83 -3.74 -12.31 1.66
CA PRO A 83 -3.32 -13.59 1.12
C PRO A 83 -1.91 -14.00 1.58
N VAL A 84 -1.14 -13.07 2.16
CA VAL A 84 0.22 -13.32 2.65
C VAL A 84 0.21 -13.71 4.13
N THR A 85 -0.54 -12.98 4.97
CA THR A 85 -0.51 -13.16 6.44
C THR A 85 -1.73 -13.89 6.99
N GLY A 86 -2.80 -14.03 6.22
CA GLY A 86 -4.09 -14.55 6.69
C GLY A 86 -4.88 -13.58 7.57
N THR A 87 -4.41 -12.34 7.77
CA THR A 87 -5.10 -11.34 8.60
C THR A 87 -6.49 -11.03 8.04
N THR A 88 -7.53 -11.13 8.88
CA THR A 88 -8.94 -10.88 8.52
C THR A 88 -9.52 -9.63 9.16
N PHE A 89 -8.80 -8.98 10.09
CA PHE A 89 -9.29 -7.79 10.79
C PHE A 89 -9.29 -6.59 9.84
N ALA A 90 -10.44 -6.33 9.21
CA ALA A 90 -10.59 -5.37 8.12
C ALA A 90 -9.98 -3.98 8.37
N PRO A 91 -10.04 -3.38 9.58
CA PRO A 91 -9.39 -2.07 9.83
C PRO A 91 -7.88 -2.06 9.65
N LEU A 92 -7.19 -3.19 9.81
CA LEU A 92 -5.74 -3.31 9.54
C LEU A 92 -5.43 -3.59 8.07
N LEU A 93 -6.43 -3.92 7.28
CA LEU A 93 -6.23 -4.27 5.88
C LEU A 93 -6.28 -3.02 4.98
N ARG A 94 -5.45 -2.96 3.96
CA ARG A 94 -5.42 -1.94 2.91
C ARG A 94 -5.79 -2.57 1.56
N ALA A 95 -6.65 -1.92 0.79
CA ALA A 95 -6.84 -2.25 -0.62
C ALA A 95 -5.74 -1.57 -1.44
N SER A 96 -4.90 -2.37 -2.10
CA SER A 96 -3.76 -1.93 -2.89
C SER A 96 -3.97 -2.31 -4.36
N HIS A 97 -3.58 -1.45 -5.29
CA HIS A 97 -3.62 -1.76 -6.72
C HIS A 97 -2.51 -2.73 -7.14
N ILE A 98 -2.85 -3.70 -7.99
CA ILE A 98 -1.90 -4.67 -8.58
C ILE A 98 -1.13 -4.00 -9.73
N LYS A 99 -1.84 -3.54 -10.77
CA LYS A 99 -1.35 -2.58 -11.76
C LYS A 99 -1.29 -1.21 -11.07
N PRO A 100 -0.09 -0.61 -10.87
CA PRO A 100 0.03 0.63 -10.12
C PRO A 100 -0.85 1.76 -10.68
N TRP A 101 -1.38 2.60 -9.80
CA TRP A 101 -2.29 3.71 -10.17
C TRP A 101 -1.78 4.56 -11.34
N ALA A 102 -0.49 4.92 -11.31
CA ALA A 102 0.15 5.76 -12.33
C ALA A 102 0.32 5.05 -13.68
N ALA A 103 0.31 3.71 -13.70
CA ALA A 103 0.40 2.92 -14.92
C ALA A 103 -0.98 2.60 -15.52
N CYS A 104 -2.07 2.88 -14.80
CA CYS A 104 -3.42 2.65 -15.30
C CYS A 104 -3.77 3.65 -16.41
N GLU A 105 -4.32 3.15 -17.51
CA GLU A 105 -4.60 3.94 -18.72
C GLU A 105 -5.88 4.78 -18.58
N ASN A 106 -6.82 4.31 -17.76
CA ASN A 106 -8.13 4.92 -17.62
C ASN A 106 -8.74 4.69 -16.23
N GLY A 107 -9.87 5.36 -15.96
CA GLY A 107 -10.59 5.25 -14.70
C GLY A 107 -11.14 3.85 -14.43
N ASN A 108 -11.49 3.07 -15.46
CA ASN A 108 -12.05 1.74 -15.27
C ASN A 108 -11.02 0.80 -14.63
N GLU A 109 -9.77 0.81 -15.09
CA GLU A 109 -8.69 0.02 -14.47
C GLU A 109 -8.41 0.43 -13.01
N ARG A 110 -8.59 1.72 -12.69
CA ARG A 110 -8.40 2.28 -11.34
C ARG A 110 -9.51 1.89 -10.37
N LEU A 111 -10.71 1.63 -10.89
CA LEU A 111 -11.91 1.26 -10.13
C LEU A 111 -12.19 -0.25 -10.16
N ASP A 112 -11.52 -1.00 -11.02
CA ASP A 112 -11.69 -2.44 -11.17
C ASP A 112 -11.20 -3.20 -9.91
N PRO A 113 -12.08 -3.92 -9.19
CA PRO A 113 -11.67 -4.70 -8.02
C PRO A 113 -10.73 -5.86 -8.34
N PHE A 114 -10.69 -6.37 -9.58
CA PHE A 114 -9.71 -7.39 -9.98
C PHE A 114 -8.30 -6.82 -10.12
N ASN A 115 -8.18 -5.50 -10.22
CA ASN A 115 -6.91 -4.79 -10.10
C ASN A 115 -6.56 -4.46 -8.64
N GLY A 116 -7.28 -5.02 -7.66
CA GLY A 116 -7.05 -4.77 -6.24
C GLY A 116 -6.67 -6.04 -5.47
N ILE A 117 -5.84 -5.86 -4.44
CA ILE A 117 -5.47 -6.90 -3.49
C ILE A 117 -5.52 -6.35 -2.06
N ILE A 118 -5.94 -7.18 -1.11
CA ILE A 118 -6.04 -6.82 0.30
C ILE A 118 -4.74 -7.20 1.02
N LEU A 119 -4.05 -6.24 1.63
CA LEU A 119 -2.76 -6.44 2.32
C LEU A 119 -2.81 -5.89 3.76
N ALA A 120 -2.07 -6.51 4.68
CA ALA A 120 -1.90 -6.06 6.07
C ALA A 120 -0.76 -5.05 6.23
#